data_AF-A0A374NLZ4-F1
#
_entry.id   AF-A0A374NLZ4-F1
#
_cell.length_a   1.000
_cell.length_b   1.000
_cell.length_c   1.000
_cell.angle_alpha   90.00
_cell.angle_beta   90.00
_cell.angle_gamma   90.00
#
_symmetry.space_group_name_H-M   'P 1'
#
loop_
_entity.id
_entity.type
_entity.pdbx_description
1 polymer ?
#
loop_
_entity_poly.entity_id
_entity_poly.type
_entity_poly.pdbx_seq_one_letter_code
_entity_poly.pdbx_strand_id
1 'polypeptide(L)'
;MCPLKKMIQTLGKSGKTWAFVSFKKDDTDKNTKKKDQYTYYRVFIAPDGKLSFDSCAGRSWMRRKDEWKNIIGYHQELIDKRKSEKRYDENIEGFFYTDINDICTIYKTNACVYPRFDGIGGELFLLKADKELDKEQMIDALLHFKEDSPELVKKNKEEFEQVLNNLKNRKEEYVDKKAFYKDIGRGKLREGFNEYLRAEYRILLNFSKSKENLPLYDLDAMTDIHYSISGDSSGKLVKYFVGSAKALNGSVARSNPIRKIIGKTLKAEEILPMLTATFVRNEQYTVIPFPYKYIREYFQIS
;
A
#
# COMPACT_ATOMS: atom_id res chain seq x y z
N MET A 1 -16.79 -1.23 -7.44
CA MET A 1 -17.65 -0.35 -6.61
C MET A 1 -17.14 1.09 -6.73
N CYS A 2 -18.00 2.08 -6.98
CA CYS A 2 -17.58 3.49 -7.17
C CYS A 2 -16.89 4.04 -5.88
N PRO A 3 -15.76 4.78 -5.97
CA PRO A 3 -15.08 5.36 -4.81
C PRO A 3 -16.00 6.19 -3.90
N LEU A 4 -16.98 6.89 -4.50
CA LEU A 4 -17.98 7.68 -3.77
C LEU A 4 -18.91 6.81 -2.92
N LYS A 5 -19.30 5.62 -3.40
CA LYS A 5 -20.12 4.68 -2.60
C LYS A 5 -19.33 4.11 -1.42
N LYS A 6 -18.04 3.81 -1.62
CA LYS A 6 -17.14 3.35 -0.55
C LYS A 6 -16.89 4.48 0.48
N MET A 7 -16.77 5.73 0.03
CA MET A 7 -16.72 6.93 0.89
C MET A 7 -17.94 7.03 1.80
N ILE A 8 -19.14 6.99 1.22
CA ILE A 8 -20.40 7.13 1.98
C ILE A 8 -20.55 5.97 2.96
N GLN A 9 -20.22 4.74 2.56
CA GLN A 9 -20.24 3.59 3.46
C GLN A 9 -19.19 3.66 4.59
N THR A 10 -18.09 4.37 4.38
CA THR A 10 -16.99 4.48 5.36
C THR A 10 -17.22 5.64 6.31
N LEU A 11 -17.45 6.84 5.77
CA LEU A 11 -17.60 8.07 6.52
C LEU A 11 -19.01 8.23 7.07
N GLY A 12 -20.04 7.83 6.32
CA GLY A 12 -21.43 7.90 6.78
C GLY A 12 -21.73 6.99 7.96
N LYS A 13 -21.03 5.86 8.10
CA LYS A 13 -21.10 5.00 9.30
C LYS A 13 -20.56 5.65 10.57
N SER A 14 -19.68 6.66 10.44
CA SER A 14 -19.13 7.35 11.61
C SER A 14 -20.14 8.31 12.26
N GLY A 15 -21.19 8.72 11.54
CA GLY A 15 -22.15 9.73 12.00
C GLY A 15 -21.56 11.14 12.17
N LYS A 16 -20.30 11.36 11.79
CA LYS A 16 -19.57 12.63 11.98
C LYS A 16 -19.43 13.38 10.67
N THR A 17 -19.40 14.71 10.77
CA THR A 17 -18.91 15.56 9.68
C THR A 17 -17.39 15.58 9.72
N TRP A 18 -16.76 15.24 8.60
CA TRP A 18 -15.31 15.29 8.47
C TRP A 18 -14.89 16.51 7.65
N ALA A 19 -13.82 17.17 8.07
CA ALA A 19 -13.14 18.18 7.29
C ALA A 19 -11.75 17.69 6.89
N PHE A 20 -11.39 17.90 5.62
CA PHE A 20 -10.05 17.67 5.09
C PHE A 20 -9.52 18.98 4.53
N VAL A 21 -8.27 19.32 4.85
CA VAL A 21 -7.64 20.58 4.46
C VAL A 21 -6.32 20.31 3.75
N SER A 22 -6.23 20.78 2.51
CA SER A 22 -4.99 20.90 1.73
C SER A 22 -4.55 22.36 1.71
N PHE A 23 -3.28 22.60 1.45
CA PHE A 23 -2.73 23.93 1.26
C PHE A 23 -1.69 23.91 0.16
N LYS A 24 -1.58 25.03 -0.55
CA LYS A 24 -0.57 25.28 -1.57
C LYS A 24 0.21 26.51 -1.19
N LYS A 25 1.54 26.45 -1.28
CA LYS A 25 2.38 27.62 -1.11
C LYS A 25 2.14 28.55 -2.29
N ASP A 26 1.87 29.82 -2.02
CA ASP A 26 1.70 30.82 -3.07
C ASP A 26 3.07 31.06 -3.74
N ASP A 27 3.06 31.21 -5.06
CA ASP A 27 4.27 31.55 -5.81
C ASP A 27 4.70 32.98 -5.42
N THR A 28 5.65 33.08 -4.47
CA THR A 28 6.18 34.37 -4.06
C THR A 28 7.09 34.93 -5.14
N ASP A 29 6.79 36.15 -5.57
CA ASP A 29 7.69 36.98 -6.34
C ASP A 29 9.04 37.10 -5.59
N LYS A 30 10.15 36.71 -6.23
CA LYS A 30 11.48 36.50 -5.61
C LYS A 30 12.02 37.73 -4.87
N ASN A 31 11.43 38.91 -5.10
CA ASN A 31 11.84 40.20 -4.55
C ASN A 31 11.20 40.60 -3.21
N THR A 32 10.28 39.81 -2.65
CA THR A 32 9.69 40.15 -1.34
C THR A 32 10.10 39.17 -0.24
N LYS A 33 10.74 39.67 0.83
CA LYS A 33 11.02 38.97 2.09
C LYS A 33 9.74 38.63 2.88
N LYS A 34 8.67 38.20 2.21
CA LYS A 34 7.40 37.84 2.88
C LYS A 34 7.51 36.40 3.40
N LYS A 35 7.01 36.21 4.64
CA LYS A 35 6.80 34.87 5.25
C LYS A 35 6.07 33.97 4.25
N ASP A 36 6.39 32.67 4.28
CA ASP A 36 5.76 31.64 3.45
C ASP A 36 4.23 31.86 3.39
N GLN A 37 3.71 32.29 2.24
CA GLN A 37 2.28 32.51 2.03
C GLN A 37 1.66 31.22 1.50
N TYR A 38 0.46 30.89 1.98
CA TYR A 38 -0.26 29.68 1.60
C TYR A 38 -1.72 30.02 1.32
N THR A 39 -2.27 29.39 0.30
CA THR A 39 -3.71 29.27 0.08
C THR A 39 -4.18 27.91 0.59
N TYR A 40 -5.25 27.91 1.38
CA TYR A 40 -5.83 26.73 2.01
C TYR A 40 -7.14 26.37 1.33
N TYR A 41 -7.42 25.08 1.25
CA TYR A 41 -8.58 24.50 0.59
C TYR A 41 -9.14 23.42 1.48
N ARG A 42 -10.45 23.43 1.68
CA ARG A 42 -11.12 22.49 2.57
C ARG A 42 -12.33 21.87 1.89
N VAL A 43 -12.53 20.58 2.17
CA VAL A 43 -13.77 19.86 1.88
C VAL A 43 -14.36 19.37 3.19
N PHE A 44 -15.65 19.59 3.34
CA PHE A 44 -16.47 18.96 4.36
C PHE A 44 -17.22 17.79 3.76
N ILE A 45 -17.32 16.72 4.54
CA ILE A 45 -18.07 15.51 4.19
C ILE A 45 -19.07 15.28 5.30
N ALA A 46 -20.35 15.55 5.01
CA ALA A 46 -21.44 15.31 5.94
C ALA A 46 -21.70 13.80 6.11
N PRO A 47 -22.38 13.37 7.19
CA PRO A 47 -22.73 11.96 7.40
C PRO A 47 -23.55 11.34 6.26
N ASP A 48 -24.35 12.14 5.55
CA ASP A 48 -25.14 11.72 4.39
C ASP A 48 -24.32 11.64 3.09
N GLY A 49 -23.02 11.97 3.16
CA GLY A 49 -22.10 11.95 2.03
C GLY A 49 -22.07 13.22 1.20
N LYS A 50 -22.85 14.26 1.54
CA LYS A 50 -22.79 15.55 0.84
C LYS A 50 -21.44 16.21 1.07
N LEU A 51 -20.92 16.81 -0.01
CA LEU A 51 -19.65 17.50 -0.04
C LEU A 51 -19.89 19.01 -0.11
N SER A 52 -19.17 19.79 0.69
CA SER A 52 -19.09 21.24 0.54
C SER A 52 -17.65 21.70 0.60
N PHE A 53 -17.31 22.69 -0.22
CA PHE A 53 -15.94 23.14 -0.41
C PHE A 53 -15.81 24.61 -0.09
N ASP A 54 -14.73 24.99 0.57
CA ASP A 54 -14.35 26.38 0.78
C ASP A 54 -12.83 26.56 0.72
N SER A 55 -12.39 27.78 0.52
CA SER A 55 -10.97 28.12 0.44
C SER A 55 -10.68 29.44 1.13
N CYS A 56 -9.42 29.61 1.53
CA CYS A 56 -8.95 30.78 2.23
C CYS A 56 -7.51 31.11 1.86
N ALA A 57 -7.27 32.34 1.42
CA ALA A 57 -5.92 32.88 1.37
C ALA A 57 -5.41 33.12 2.79
N GLY A 58 -4.23 32.58 3.12
CA GLY A 58 -3.65 32.65 4.48
C GLY A 58 -3.27 34.05 4.95
N ARG A 59 -3.46 35.09 4.13
CA ARG A 59 -3.17 36.48 4.47
C ARG A 59 -4.08 36.97 5.60
N SER A 60 -3.51 37.67 6.57
CA SER A 60 -4.23 38.35 7.65
C SER A 60 -5.03 37.42 8.59
N TRP A 61 -4.69 36.13 8.66
CA TRP A 61 -5.40 35.13 9.45
C TRP A 61 -5.54 35.50 10.94
N MET A 62 -4.59 36.24 11.50
CA MET A 62 -4.61 36.69 12.90
C MET A 62 -5.83 37.56 13.25
N ARG A 63 -6.42 38.27 12.27
CA ARG A 63 -7.60 39.11 12.45
C ARG A 63 -8.92 38.36 12.27
N ARG A 64 -8.87 37.09 11.87
CA ARG A 64 -10.06 36.28 11.64
C ARG A 64 -10.70 35.83 12.96
N LYS A 65 -11.97 35.49 12.89
CA LYS A 65 -12.76 34.91 14.00
C LYS A 65 -13.44 33.60 13.60
N ASP A 66 -13.16 33.10 12.39
CA ASP A 66 -13.67 31.84 11.87
C ASP A 66 -12.69 30.69 12.11
N GLU A 67 -13.12 29.47 11.80
CA GLU A 67 -12.31 28.25 11.98
C GLU A 67 -10.97 28.29 11.25
N TRP A 68 -10.89 29.03 10.14
CA TRP A 68 -9.65 29.20 9.40
C TRP A 68 -8.53 29.81 10.23
N LYS A 69 -8.83 30.64 11.25
CA LYS A 69 -7.82 31.13 12.19
C LYS A 69 -7.08 29.96 12.86
N ASN A 70 -7.81 28.95 13.31
CA ASN A 70 -7.25 27.80 14.03
C ASN A 70 -6.41 26.93 13.08
N ILE A 71 -6.92 26.67 11.87
CA ILE A 71 -6.23 25.88 10.84
C ILE A 71 -4.91 26.54 10.44
N ILE A 72 -4.94 27.84 10.14
CA ILE A 72 -3.77 28.58 9.67
C ILE A 72 -2.76 28.77 10.80
N GLY A 73 -3.23 29.08 12.02
CA GLY A 73 -2.39 29.18 13.21
C GLY A 73 -1.67 27.86 13.51
N TYR A 74 -2.41 26.75 13.52
CA TYR A 74 -1.86 25.41 13.71
C TYR A 74 -0.80 25.05 12.66
N HIS A 75 -1.06 25.35 11.37
CA HIS A 75 -0.06 25.12 10.32
C HIS A 75 1.20 25.95 10.54
N GLN A 76 1.07 27.22 10.93
CA GLN A 76 2.20 28.10 11.19
C GLN A 76 3.03 27.59 12.38
N GLU A 77 2.39 27.17 13.47
CA GLU A 77 3.06 26.57 14.63
C GLU A 77 3.85 25.32 14.25
N LEU A 78 3.28 24.45 13.40
CA LEU A 78 3.99 23.28 12.89
C LEU A 78 5.19 23.65 12.01
N ILE A 79 5.06 24.66 11.14
CA ILE A 79 6.18 25.17 10.33
C ILE A 79 7.29 25.70 11.24
N ASP A 80 6.94 26.51 12.23
CA ASP A 80 7.90 27.16 13.13
C ASP A 80 8.62 26.12 14.00
N LYS A 81 7.87 25.14 14.54
CA LYS A 81 8.42 24.00 15.27
C LYS A 81 9.36 23.16 14.41
N ARG A 82 9.02 22.90 13.15
CA ARG A 82 9.91 22.17 12.22
C ARG A 82 11.21 22.92 11.97
N LYS A 83 11.14 24.25 11.81
CA LYS A 83 12.33 25.10 11.65
C LYS A 83 13.21 25.07 12.90
N SER A 84 12.62 25.17 14.10
CA SER A 84 13.38 25.14 15.37
C SER A 84 14.00 23.76 15.65
N GLU A 85 13.27 22.68 15.38
CA GLU A 85 13.71 21.30 15.61
C GLU A 85 14.56 20.73 14.46
N LYS A 86 14.82 21.51 13.40
CA LYS A 86 15.53 21.10 12.18
C LYS A 86 14.94 19.86 11.49
N ARG A 87 13.60 19.68 11.57
CA ARG A 87 12.85 18.57 10.95
C ARG A 87 12.44 18.89 9.51
N TYR A 88 13.44 19.07 8.65
CA TYR A 88 13.25 19.38 7.23
C TYR A 88 12.88 18.17 6.38
N ASP A 89 13.01 16.97 6.94
CA ASP A 89 12.80 15.67 6.31
C ASP A 89 11.33 15.19 6.30
N GLU A 90 10.42 15.94 6.91
CA GLU A 90 9.01 15.59 7.03
C GLU A 90 8.09 16.64 6.42
N ASN A 91 7.55 16.39 5.23
CA ASN A 91 6.64 17.34 4.57
C ASN A 91 5.21 17.17 5.06
N ILE A 92 4.59 18.26 5.48
CA ILE A 92 3.16 18.28 5.85
C ILE A 92 2.35 18.19 4.56
N GLU A 93 1.55 17.13 4.39
CA GLU A 93 0.73 16.91 3.18
C GLU A 93 -0.72 17.39 3.36
N GLY A 94 -1.21 17.47 4.60
CA GLY A 94 -2.56 17.97 4.87
C GLY A 94 -3.04 17.74 6.29
N PHE A 95 -4.22 18.29 6.57
CA PHE A 95 -4.91 18.15 7.86
C PHE A 95 -6.27 17.51 7.68
N PHE A 96 -6.77 16.86 8.72
CA PHE A 96 -8.17 16.46 8.79
C PHE A 96 -8.66 16.44 10.23
N TYR A 97 -9.97 16.60 10.41
CA TYR A 97 -10.58 16.63 11.75
C TYR A 97 -12.08 16.37 11.68
N THR A 98 -12.64 16.04 12.84
CA THR A 98 -14.09 16.07 13.11
C THR A 98 -14.45 17.14 14.15
N ASP A 99 -13.47 17.55 14.97
CA ASP A 99 -13.50 18.71 15.85
C ASP A 99 -12.30 19.59 15.51
N ILE A 100 -12.54 20.88 15.23
CA ILE A 100 -11.50 21.85 14.88
C ILE A 100 -10.42 22.02 15.95
N ASN A 101 -10.71 21.65 17.20
CA ASN A 101 -9.75 21.68 18.30
C ASN A 101 -8.85 20.44 18.37
N ASP A 102 -9.13 19.41 17.56
CA ASP A 102 -8.31 18.20 17.47
C ASP A 102 -7.96 17.86 16.01
N ILE A 103 -7.03 18.66 15.49
CA ILE A 103 -6.53 18.54 14.13
C ILE A 103 -5.53 17.38 14.05
N CYS A 104 -5.84 16.42 13.17
CA CYS A 104 -4.89 15.39 12.77
C CYS A 104 -4.04 15.87 11.58
N THR A 105 -2.75 15.53 11.60
CA THR A 105 -1.80 15.93 10.56
C THR A 105 -1.22 14.74 9.83
N ILE A 106 -1.16 14.82 8.50
CA ILE A 106 -0.50 13.86 7.63
C ILE A 106 0.85 14.41 7.20
N TYR A 107 1.91 13.64 7.41
CA TYR A 107 3.25 13.94 6.94
C TYR A 107 3.73 12.87 5.97
N LYS A 108 4.43 13.30 4.91
CA LYS A 108 5.31 12.46 4.11
C LYS A 108 6.73 12.57 4.65
N THR A 109 7.30 11.45 5.05
CA THR A 109 8.68 11.39 5.53
C THR A 109 9.63 11.14 4.36
N ASN A 110 10.93 11.39 4.58
CA ASN A 110 11.99 10.94 3.68
C ASN A 110 12.38 9.47 3.88
N ALA A 111 11.85 8.82 4.93
CA ALA A 111 12.04 7.40 5.14
C ALA A 111 11.18 6.60 4.15
N CYS A 112 11.72 5.49 3.68
CA CYS A 112 11.04 4.63 2.74
C CYS A 112 11.23 3.18 3.13
N VAL A 113 10.29 2.35 2.71
CA VAL A 113 10.34 0.91 2.99
C VAL A 113 11.17 0.20 1.94
N TYR A 114 12.03 -0.69 2.42
CA TYR A 114 12.72 -1.68 1.60
C TYR A 114 12.11 -3.06 1.81
N PRO A 115 12.03 -3.89 0.76
CA PRO A 115 11.74 -5.31 0.93
C PRO A 115 12.74 -5.96 1.89
N ARG A 116 12.34 -7.04 2.56
CA ARG A 116 13.27 -7.89 3.31
C ARG A 116 14.15 -8.66 2.33
N PHE A 117 15.27 -8.04 1.94
CA PHE A 117 16.16 -8.60 0.92
C PHE A 117 16.74 -9.96 1.30
N ASP A 118 16.99 -10.23 2.58
CA ASP A 118 17.51 -11.52 3.03
C ASP A 118 16.53 -12.66 2.73
N GLY A 119 15.24 -12.45 2.99
CA GLY A 119 14.18 -13.41 2.67
C GLY A 119 14.07 -13.65 1.16
N ILE A 120 14.07 -12.57 0.37
CA ILE A 120 14.01 -12.65 -1.10
C ILE A 120 15.27 -13.32 -1.67
N GLY A 121 16.43 -13.07 -1.07
CA GLY A 121 17.71 -13.64 -1.49
C GLY A 121 17.72 -15.17 -1.41
N GLY A 122 17.20 -15.72 -0.31
CA GLY A 122 17.04 -17.17 -0.15
C GLY A 122 16.15 -17.78 -1.24
N GLU A 123 15.01 -17.16 -1.52
CA GLU A 123 14.07 -17.63 -2.55
C GLU A 123 14.67 -17.57 -3.97
N LEU A 124 15.38 -16.48 -4.29
CA LEU A 124 16.08 -16.34 -5.56
C LEU A 124 17.22 -17.35 -5.71
N PHE A 125 17.86 -17.73 -4.61
CA PHE A 125 18.86 -18.79 -4.61
C PHE A 125 18.22 -20.13 -4.98
N LEU A 126 17.10 -20.51 -4.35
CA LEU A 126 16.36 -21.73 -4.71
C LEU A 126 15.85 -21.72 -6.16
N LEU A 127 15.43 -20.55 -6.65
CA LEU A 127 14.98 -20.40 -8.03
C LEU A 127 16.13 -20.63 -9.03
N LYS A 128 17.33 -20.14 -8.73
CA LYS A 128 18.52 -20.25 -9.58
C LYS A 128 19.28 -21.56 -9.40
N ALA A 129 19.09 -22.23 -8.27
CA ALA A 129 19.66 -23.54 -8.00
C ALA A 129 19.17 -24.53 -9.07
N ASP A 130 20.13 -25.34 -9.53
CA ASP A 130 20.01 -26.49 -10.43
C ASP A 130 19.02 -26.28 -11.59
N LYS A 131 19.57 -26.06 -12.79
CA LYS A 131 18.76 -25.93 -14.02
C LYS A 131 18.10 -27.25 -14.40
N GLU A 132 18.68 -28.35 -13.95
CA GLU A 132 18.25 -29.71 -14.22
C GLU A 132 17.79 -30.35 -12.90
N LEU A 133 16.66 -31.03 -12.93
CA LEU A 133 16.06 -31.70 -11.79
C LEU A 133 16.12 -33.20 -11.99
N ASP A 134 16.45 -33.95 -10.95
CA ASP A 134 16.42 -35.41 -10.98
C ASP A 134 14.98 -35.92 -11.19
N LYS A 135 14.80 -36.79 -12.19
CA LYS A 135 13.50 -37.32 -12.58
C LYS A 135 12.85 -38.12 -11.46
N GLU A 136 13.60 -38.99 -10.80
CA GLU A 136 13.06 -39.88 -9.76
C GLU A 136 12.62 -39.07 -8.54
N GLN A 137 13.40 -38.07 -8.14
CA GLN A 137 13.02 -37.12 -7.09
C GLN A 137 11.71 -36.37 -7.44
N MET A 138 11.53 -35.96 -8.69
CA MET A 138 10.30 -35.28 -9.12
C MET A 138 9.09 -36.22 -9.18
N ILE A 139 9.29 -37.50 -9.50
CA ILE A 139 8.25 -38.52 -9.43
C ILE A 139 7.84 -38.76 -7.98
N ASP A 140 8.82 -38.93 -7.08
CA ASP A 140 8.60 -39.07 -5.64
C ASP A 140 7.82 -37.88 -5.08
N ALA A 141 8.25 -36.66 -5.41
CA ALA A 141 7.56 -35.44 -4.97
C ALA A 141 6.11 -35.34 -5.47
N LEU A 142 5.82 -35.75 -6.71
CA LEU A 142 4.45 -35.80 -7.22
C LEU A 142 3.61 -36.82 -6.45
N LEU A 143 4.17 -37.98 -6.10
CA LEU A 143 3.47 -39.01 -5.35
C LEU A 143 3.16 -38.55 -3.93
N HIS A 144 4.12 -37.98 -3.20
CA HIS A 144 3.86 -37.42 -1.88
C HIS A 144 2.89 -36.22 -1.94
N PHE A 145 2.98 -35.36 -2.96
CA PHE A 145 2.01 -34.28 -3.15
C PHE A 145 0.57 -34.78 -3.32
N LYS A 146 0.38 -35.95 -3.97
CA LYS A 146 -0.94 -36.57 -4.08
C LYS A 146 -1.50 -37.03 -2.73
N GLU A 147 -0.63 -37.47 -1.82
CA GLU A 147 -1.00 -37.91 -0.48
C GLU A 147 -1.28 -36.73 0.43
N ASP A 148 -0.44 -35.69 0.37
CA ASP A 148 -0.52 -34.52 1.26
C ASP A 148 -1.55 -33.47 0.81
N SER A 149 -1.89 -33.43 -0.49
CA SER A 149 -2.86 -32.48 -1.07
C SER A 149 -3.99 -33.18 -1.86
N PRO A 150 -4.72 -34.13 -1.25
CA PRO A 150 -5.61 -35.04 -1.98
C PRO A 150 -6.81 -34.32 -2.61
N GLU A 151 -7.33 -33.26 -1.98
CA GLU A 151 -8.44 -32.49 -2.52
C GLU A 151 -8.08 -31.75 -3.82
N LEU A 152 -6.89 -31.14 -3.84
CA LEU A 152 -6.41 -30.41 -5.00
C LEU A 152 -6.11 -31.37 -6.16
N VAL A 153 -5.50 -32.51 -5.87
CA VAL A 153 -5.24 -33.54 -6.89
C VAL A 153 -6.54 -34.16 -7.41
N LYS A 154 -7.50 -34.49 -6.53
CA LYS A 154 -8.79 -35.03 -6.96
C LYS A 154 -9.53 -34.08 -7.89
N LYS A 155 -9.47 -32.77 -7.64
CA LYS A 155 -10.10 -31.75 -8.48
C LYS A 155 -9.45 -31.60 -9.85
N ASN A 156 -8.15 -31.89 -9.98
CA ASN A 156 -7.37 -31.74 -11.21
C ASN A 156 -6.78 -33.09 -11.65
N LYS A 157 -7.54 -34.19 -11.48
CA LYS A 157 -7.04 -35.57 -11.58
C LYS A 157 -6.40 -35.86 -12.95
N GLU A 158 -7.08 -35.51 -14.03
CA GLU A 158 -6.62 -35.78 -15.39
C GLU A 158 -5.29 -35.06 -15.70
N GLU A 159 -5.21 -33.77 -15.35
CA GLU A 159 -3.99 -32.98 -15.50
C GLU A 159 -2.85 -33.57 -14.67
N PHE A 160 -3.10 -33.94 -13.41
CA PHE A 160 -2.10 -34.54 -12.54
C PHE A 160 -1.58 -35.88 -13.08
N GLU A 161 -2.48 -36.78 -13.50
CA GLU A 161 -2.10 -38.09 -14.06
C GLU A 161 -1.31 -37.93 -15.37
N GLN A 162 -1.68 -36.95 -16.19
CA GLN A 162 -0.94 -36.63 -17.41
C GLN A 162 0.50 -36.19 -17.10
N VAL A 163 0.69 -35.29 -16.13
CA VAL A 163 2.03 -34.81 -15.71
C VAL A 163 2.87 -35.97 -15.20
N LEU A 164 2.32 -36.80 -14.31
CA LEU A 164 3.02 -37.94 -13.73
C LEU A 164 3.42 -38.97 -14.79
N ASN A 165 2.51 -39.31 -15.70
CA ASN A 165 2.78 -40.29 -16.76
C ASN A 165 3.81 -39.76 -17.77
N ASN A 166 3.70 -38.47 -18.15
CA ASN A 166 4.67 -37.84 -19.04
C ASN A 166 6.08 -37.86 -18.42
N LEU A 167 6.20 -37.56 -17.13
CA LEU A 167 7.48 -37.59 -16.44
C LEU A 167 8.04 -39.02 -16.37
N LYS A 168 7.23 -40.02 -15.99
CA LYS A 168 7.63 -41.44 -15.94
C LYS A 168 8.16 -41.96 -17.29
N ASN A 169 7.53 -41.55 -18.39
CA ASN A 169 7.85 -42.01 -19.73
C ASN A 169 9.06 -41.30 -20.38
N ARG A 170 9.61 -40.25 -19.77
CA ARG A 170 10.85 -39.61 -20.24
C ARG A 170 12.03 -40.58 -20.13
N LYS A 171 12.92 -40.56 -21.14
CA LYS A 171 14.12 -41.41 -21.15
C LYS A 171 15.27 -40.79 -20.37
N GLU A 172 15.30 -39.47 -20.32
CA GLU A 172 16.30 -38.68 -19.64
C GLU A 172 16.15 -38.80 -18.12
N GLU A 173 17.26 -38.97 -17.42
CA GLU A 173 17.32 -38.99 -15.95
C GLU A 173 17.10 -37.59 -15.33
N TYR A 174 17.34 -36.54 -16.12
CA TYR A 174 17.21 -35.16 -15.68
C TYR A 174 16.23 -34.39 -16.56
N VAL A 175 15.50 -33.46 -15.94
CA VAL A 175 14.55 -32.58 -16.63
C VAL A 175 14.90 -31.11 -16.43
N ASP A 176 14.87 -30.31 -17.50
CA ASP A 176 15.04 -28.87 -17.39
C ASP A 176 13.90 -28.28 -16.54
N LYS A 177 14.27 -27.51 -15.53
CA LYS A 177 13.37 -26.92 -14.54
C LYS A 177 12.28 -26.04 -15.16
N LYS A 178 12.61 -25.26 -16.20
CA LYS A 178 11.64 -24.38 -16.88
C LYS A 178 10.71 -25.18 -17.79
N ALA A 179 11.21 -26.22 -18.44
CA ALA A 179 10.40 -27.15 -19.23
C ALA A 179 9.43 -27.90 -18.32
N PHE A 180 9.92 -28.47 -17.22
CA PHE A 180 9.09 -29.17 -16.25
C PHE A 180 7.98 -28.28 -15.67
N TYR A 181 8.29 -27.04 -15.31
CA TYR A 181 7.27 -26.08 -14.87
C TYR A 181 6.17 -25.81 -15.90
N LYS A 182 6.51 -25.84 -17.19
CA LYS A 182 5.53 -25.70 -18.28
C LYS A 182 4.71 -26.96 -18.48
N ASP A 183 5.32 -28.13 -18.33
CA ASP A 183 4.66 -29.43 -18.48
C ASP A 183 3.55 -29.65 -17.43
N ILE A 184 3.69 -29.06 -16.23
CA ILE A 184 2.62 -29.07 -15.21
C ILE A 184 1.37 -28.28 -15.65
N GLY A 185 1.51 -27.40 -16.65
CA GLY A 185 0.38 -26.66 -17.24
C GLY A 185 0.16 -25.27 -16.64
N ARG A 186 -1.08 -24.95 -16.25
CA ARG A 186 -1.49 -23.64 -15.70
C ARG A 186 -2.51 -23.82 -14.58
N GLY A 187 -2.66 -22.80 -13.73
CA GLY A 187 -3.69 -22.77 -12.68
C GLY A 187 -3.23 -23.33 -11.34
N LYS A 188 -4.22 -23.71 -10.50
CA LYS A 188 -4.01 -24.01 -9.08
C LYS A 188 -3.18 -25.26 -8.81
N LEU A 189 -3.26 -26.28 -9.68
CA LEU A 189 -2.45 -27.49 -9.53
C LEU A 189 -0.95 -27.15 -9.62
N ARG A 190 -0.57 -26.40 -10.65
CA ARG A 190 0.82 -25.93 -10.83
C ARG A 190 1.29 -25.05 -9.68
N GLU A 191 0.46 -24.11 -9.26
CA GLU A 191 0.80 -23.21 -8.15
C GLU A 191 0.98 -23.98 -6.84
N GLY A 192 0.06 -24.89 -6.51
CA GLY A 192 0.12 -25.73 -5.32
C GLY A 192 1.32 -26.67 -5.34
N PHE A 193 1.61 -27.33 -6.47
CA PHE A 193 2.77 -28.22 -6.55
C PHE A 193 4.11 -27.46 -6.48
N ASN A 194 4.20 -26.28 -7.10
CA ASN A 194 5.39 -25.42 -6.98
C ASN A 194 5.61 -24.92 -5.54
N GLU A 195 4.53 -24.66 -4.79
CA GLU A 195 4.60 -24.33 -3.37
C GLU A 195 5.04 -25.54 -2.52
N TYR A 196 4.47 -26.72 -2.80
CA TYR A 196 4.83 -27.96 -2.13
C TYR A 196 6.31 -28.31 -2.30
N LEU A 197 6.83 -28.27 -3.54
CA LEU A 197 8.25 -28.49 -3.82
C LEU A 197 9.14 -27.49 -3.07
N ARG A 198 8.72 -26.24 -2.94
CA ARG A 198 9.47 -25.23 -2.18
C ARG A 198 9.54 -25.58 -0.70
N ALA A 199 8.39 -25.96 -0.12
CA ALA A 199 8.28 -26.24 1.31
C ALA A 199 9.02 -27.51 1.72
N GLU A 200 8.72 -28.62 1.05
CA GLU A 200 9.18 -29.97 1.44
C GLU A 200 10.53 -30.33 0.82
N TYR A 201 10.76 -29.94 -0.44
CA TYR A 201 11.96 -30.34 -1.19
C TYR A 201 12.98 -29.21 -1.35
N ARG A 202 12.67 -27.99 -0.88
CA ARG A 202 13.48 -26.78 -1.11
C ARG A 202 13.76 -26.52 -2.60
N ILE A 203 12.86 -26.91 -3.48
CA ILE A 203 12.96 -26.70 -4.94
C ILE A 203 11.91 -25.67 -5.36
N LEU A 204 12.33 -24.55 -5.94
CA LEU A 204 11.42 -23.52 -6.44
C LEU A 204 11.46 -23.47 -7.97
N LEU A 205 10.43 -23.99 -8.64
CA LEU A 205 10.37 -24.05 -10.11
C LEU A 205 10.14 -22.68 -10.74
N ASN A 206 9.29 -21.85 -10.11
CA ASN A 206 8.99 -20.51 -10.57
C ASN A 206 8.63 -19.58 -9.41
N PHE A 207 9.00 -18.31 -9.55
CA PHE A 207 8.59 -17.26 -8.62
C PHE A 207 7.14 -16.85 -8.90
N SER A 208 6.20 -17.22 -8.02
CA SER A 208 4.81 -16.80 -8.18
C SER A 208 4.66 -15.33 -7.83
N LYS A 209 3.93 -14.59 -8.68
CA LYS A 209 3.56 -13.19 -8.42
C LYS A 209 2.06 -13.04 -8.15
N SER A 210 1.34 -14.15 -7.94
CA SER A 210 -0.05 -14.11 -7.53
C SER A 210 -0.16 -13.43 -6.17
N LYS A 211 -1.25 -12.67 -5.95
CA LYS A 211 -1.43 -11.89 -4.71
C LYS A 211 -1.41 -12.80 -3.48
N GLU A 212 -1.97 -14.01 -3.60
CA GLU A 212 -2.00 -15.01 -2.55
C GLU A 212 -0.59 -15.49 -2.13
N ASN A 213 0.37 -15.48 -3.06
CA ASN A 213 1.71 -16.04 -2.82
C ASN A 213 2.74 -14.96 -2.48
N LEU A 214 2.45 -13.67 -2.67
CA LEU A 214 3.37 -12.60 -2.30
C LEU A 214 3.80 -12.61 -0.82
N PRO A 215 2.92 -12.94 0.16
CA PRO A 215 3.33 -13.08 1.56
C PRO A 215 4.38 -14.17 1.78
N LEU A 216 4.38 -15.25 0.97
CA LEU A 216 5.36 -16.33 1.09
C LEU A 216 6.81 -15.85 0.85
N TYR A 217 6.96 -14.73 0.13
CA TYR A 217 8.22 -14.16 -0.30
C TYR A 217 8.51 -12.78 0.33
N ASP A 218 7.72 -12.36 1.34
CA ASP A 218 7.79 -11.02 1.93
C ASP A 218 7.61 -9.87 0.92
N LEU A 219 6.86 -10.12 -0.15
CA LEU A 219 6.60 -9.15 -1.22
C LEU A 219 5.20 -8.54 -1.17
N ASP A 220 4.35 -8.96 -0.24
CA ASP A 220 3.02 -8.39 -0.03
C ASP A 220 3.10 -6.92 0.41
N ALA A 221 4.15 -6.56 1.16
CA ALA A 221 4.60 -5.20 1.44
C ALA A 221 4.68 -4.34 0.17
N MET A 222 5.03 -4.92 -0.97
CA MET A 222 5.16 -4.20 -2.22
C MET A 222 3.83 -3.96 -2.93
N THR A 223 2.71 -4.51 -2.46
CA THR A 223 1.42 -4.45 -3.16
C THR A 223 0.24 -3.95 -2.34
N ASP A 224 0.31 -4.01 -1.01
CA ASP A 224 -0.79 -3.60 -0.13
C ASP A 224 -0.49 -2.33 0.69
N ILE A 225 -1.47 -1.88 1.47
CA ILE A 225 -1.30 -0.86 2.48
C ILE A 225 -0.83 -1.53 3.77
N HIS A 226 0.35 -1.13 4.22
CA HIS A 226 0.92 -1.63 5.45
C HIS A 226 1.00 -0.48 6.44
N TYR A 227 0.67 -0.75 7.70
CA TYR A 227 0.64 0.26 8.73
C TYR A 227 1.07 -0.30 10.08
N SER A 228 1.58 0.59 10.93
CA SER A 228 1.78 0.34 12.35
C SER A 228 1.15 1.48 13.15
N ILE A 229 0.57 1.11 14.28
CA ILE A 229 -0.07 2.04 15.20
C ILE A 229 0.77 2.05 16.47
N SER A 230 1.14 3.23 16.90
CA SER A 230 1.81 3.48 18.18
C SER A 230 1.18 4.71 18.82
N GLY A 231 1.38 4.92 20.10
CA GLY A 231 0.85 6.09 20.79
C GLY A 231 1.12 6.04 22.27
N ASP A 232 1.02 7.20 22.90
CA ASP A 232 1.14 7.39 24.33
C ASP A 232 0.06 8.39 24.80
N SER A 233 0.22 8.95 25.99
CA SER A 233 -0.69 9.97 26.54
C SER A 233 -0.80 11.25 25.71
N SER A 234 0.13 11.50 24.77
CA SER A 234 0.15 12.68 23.91
C SER A 234 -0.62 12.52 22.59
N GLY A 235 -0.98 11.29 22.22
CA GLY A 235 -1.80 11.00 21.04
C GLY A 235 -1.44 9.69 20.34
N LYS A 236 -2.09 9.42 19.21
CA LYS A 236 -1.79 8.28 18.36
C LYS A 236 -0.98 8.68 17.14
N LEU A 237 -0.09 7.78 16.76
CA LEU A 237 0.79 7.81 15.60
C LEU A 237 0.49 6.60 14.72
N VAL A 238 -0.01 6.84 13.52
CA VAL A 238 -0.17 5.82 12.48
C VAL A 238 0.93 6.03 11.45
N LYS A 239 1.85 5.08 11.31
CA LYS A 239 2.82 5.05 10.20
C LYS A 239 2.28 4.12 9.14
N TYR A 240 2.32 4.53 7.88
CA TYR A 240 1.83 3.69 6.80
C TYR A 240 2.60 3.93 5.51
N PHE A 241 2.59 2.93 4.64
CA PHE A 241 3.06 3.06 3.27
C PHE A 241 2.14 2.25 2.36
N VAL A 242 2.17 2.58 1.07
CA VAL A 242 1.30 1.97 0.07
C VAL A 242 2.18 1.33 -0.99
N GLY A 243 2.04 0.02 -1.13
CA GLY A 243 2.62 -0.76 -2.20
C GLY A 243 2.05 -0.43 -3.57
N SER A 244 2.75 -0.86 -4.61
CA SER A 244 2.33 -0.79 -6.00
C SER A 244 2.61 -2.12 -6.68
N ALA A 245 1.58 -2.76 -7.24
CA ALA A 245 1.72 -3.99 -8.04
C ALA A 245 2.72 -3.83 -9.21
N LYS A 246 2.88 -2.61 -9.75
CA LYS A 246 3.86 -2.32 -10.81
C LYS A 246 5.32 -2.40 -10.32
N ALA A 247 5.58 -2.32 -9.02
CA ALA A 247 6.93 -2.47 -8.44
C ALA A 247 7.49 -3.90 -8.61
N LEU A 248 6.64 -4.89 -8.92
CA LEU A 248 7.06 -6.27 -9.16
C LEU A 248 7.53 -6.52 -10.61
N ASN A 249 7.41 -5.54 -11.52
CA ASN A 249 7.66 -5.69 -12.95
C ASN A 249 9.01 -5.11 -13.43
N GLY A 250 10.09 -5.39 -12.71
CA GLY A 250 11.47 -5.24 -13.23
C GLY A 250 12.30 -4.12 -12.60
N SER A 251 11.73 -3.34 -11.69
CA SER A 251 12.50 -2.47 -10.79
C SER A 251 11.73 -2.32 -9.48
N VAL A 252 12.42 -2.41 -8.34
CA VAL A 252 11.86 -1.95 -7.07
C VAL A 252 11.66 -0.45 -7.23
N ALA A 253 10.45 -0.06 -7.60
CA ALA A 253 10.12 1.34 -7.83
C ALA A 253 10.58 2.12 -6.61
N ARG A 254 11.35 3.20 -6.85
CA ARG A 254 11.91 4.10 -5.84
C ARG A 254 11.00 4.18 -4.61
N SER A 255 11.37 3.37 -3.60
CA SER A 255 11.18 3.62 -2.18
C SER A 255 9.76 4.11 -1.82
N ASN A 256 8.81 3.20 -1.54
CA ASN A 256 7.48 3.58 -1.06
C ASN A 256 7.63 4.47 0.19
N PRO A 257 7.35 5.78 0.11
CA PRO A 257 7.68 6.69 1.20
C PRO A 257 6.72 6.42 2.36
N ILE A 258 7.29 6.33 3.55
CA ILE A 258 6.52 6.20 4.78
C ILE A 258 5.82 7.53 5.01
N ARG A 259 4.52 7.46 5.25
CA ARG A 259 3.71 8.54 5.76
C ARG A 259 3.41 8.30 7.21
N LYS A 260 3.22 9.39 7.95
CA LYS A 260 2.77 9.34 9.34
C LYS A 260 1.56 10.24 9.54
N ILE A 261 0.63 9.78 10.36
CA ILE A 261 -0.53 10.52 10.81
C ILE A 261 -0.42 10.69 12.31
N ILE A 262 -0.52 11.93 12.79
CA ILE A 262 -0.46 12.27 14.20
C ILE A 262 -1.76 12.98 14.58
N GLY A 263 -2.40 12.54 15.65
CA GLY A 263 -3.59 13.20 16.20
C GLY A 263 -3.92 12.72 17.61
N LYS A 264 -4.54 13.57 18.42
CA LYS A 264 -4.77 13.27 19.85
C LYS A 264 -5.88 12.24 20.03
N THR A 265 -7.03 12.44 19.39
CA THR A 265 -8.15 11.47 19.42
C THR A 265 -8.27 10.60 18.18
N LEU A 266 -7.20 10.55 17.37
CA LEU A 266 -7.12 9.76 16.15
C LEU A 266 -7.54 8.29 16.40
N LYS A 267 -8.50 7.82 15.60
CA LYS A 267 -8.87 6.41 15.50
C LYS A 267 -8.40 5.87 14.14
N ALA A 268 -7.45 4.95 14.16
CA ALA A 268 -6.89 4.39 12.93
C ALA A 268 -7.97 3.70 12.09
N GLU A 269 -8.95 3.08 12.74
CA GLU A 269 -10.07 2.39 12.14
C GLU A 269 -10.97 3.32 11.31
N GLU A 270 -11.02 4.61 11.65
CA GLU A 270 -11.76 5.62 10.90
C GLU A 270 -10.99 6.07 9.64
N ILE A 271 -9.65 6.08 9.69
CA ILE A 271 -8.78 6.63 8.64
C ILE A 271 -8.28 5.60 7.64
N LEU A 272 -7.89 4.41 8.09
CA LEU A 272 -7.36 3.34 7.23
C LEU A 272 -8.30 3.03 6.06
N PRO A 273 -9.62 2.91 6.25
CA PRO A 273 -10.54 2.68 5.13
C PRO A 273 -10.47 3.77 4.03
N MET A 274 -10.15 5.01 4.39
CA MET A 274 -9.99 6.12 3.43
C MET A 274 -8.71 6.03 2.60
N LEU A 275 -7.76 5.18 3.01
CA LEU A 275 -6.56 4.85 2.25
C LEU A 275 -6.82 3.67 1.28
N THR A 276 -7.82 2.82 1.56
CA THR A 276 -8.11 1.59 0.79
C THR A 276 -8.88 1.80 -0.53
N ALA A 277 -9.08 3.05 -0.96
CA ALA A 277 -9.73 3.31 -2.25
C ALA A 277 -8.76 3.00 -3.39
N THR A 278 -9.11 2.06 -4.26
CA THR A 278 -8.33 1.74 -5.46
C THR A 278 -8.65 2.71 -6.58
N PHE A 279 -7.62 3.30 -7.20
CA PHE A 279 -7.80 4.06 -8.44
C PHE A 279 -8.00 3.09 -9.60
N VAL A 280 -9.18 3.17 -10.23
CA VAL A 280 -9.72 2.23 -11.25
C VAL A 280 -8.79 1.99 -12.44
N ARG A 281 -7.83 2.88 -12.73
CA ARG A 281 -6.91 2.74 -13.88
C ARG A 281 -5.62 1.97 -13.59
N ASN A 282 -5.17 1.87 -12.34
CA ASN A 282 -3.86 1.30 -12.00
C ASN A 282 -3.89 0.25 -10.88
N GLU A 283 -5.07 -0.08 -10.33
CA GLU A 283 -5.24 -1.00 -9.20
C GLU A 283 -4.40 -0.64 -7.96
N GLN A 284 -3.95 0.62 -7.86
CA GLN A 284 -3.17 1.13 -6.74
C GLN A 284 -4.09 1.76 -5.70
N TYR A 285 -3.77 1.55 -4.43
CA TYR A 285 -4.40 2.25 -3.32
C TYR A 285 -4.02 3.74 -3.29
N THR A 286 -4.86 4.56 -2.65
CA THR A 286 -4.56 5.97 -2.48
C THR A 286 -3.50 6.19 -1.40
N VAL A 287 -2.47 6.98 -1.73
CA VAL A 287 -1.36 7.28 -0.81
C VAL A 287 -1.71 8.29 0.29
N ILE A 288 -2.74 9.10 0.05
CA ILE A 288 -3.37 10.02 1.01
C ILE A 288 -4.87 9.73 1.02
N PRO A 289 -5.61 10.04 2.10
CA PRO A 289 -7.05 9.82 2.14
C PRO A 289 -7.73 10.35 0.88
N PHE A 290 -8.58 9.55 0.24
CA PHE A 290 -9.17 9.95 -1.04
C PHE A 290 -9.94 11.30 -1.01
N PRO A 291 -10.45 11.84 0.13
CA PRO A 291 -11.03 13.19 0.16
C PRO A 291 -10.13 14.31 -0.39
N TYR A 292 -8.80 14.21 -0.21
CA TYR A 292 -7.86 15.17 -0.79
C TYR A 292 -7.87 15.19 -2.32
N LYS A 293 -8.31 14.09 -2.96
CA LYS A 293 -8.54 14.05 -4.40
C LYS A 293 -9.66 15.02 -4.81
N TYR A 294 -10.77 15.06 -4.06
CA TYR A 294 -11.88 15.94 -4.38
C TYR A 294 -11.50 17.41 -4.22
N ILE A 295 -10.65 17.75 -3.24
CA ILE A 295 -10.10 19.11 -3.13
C ILE A 295 -9.35 19.48 -4.41
N ARG A 296 -8.43 18.62 -4.86
CA ARG A 296 -7.64 18.86 -6.08
C ARG A 296 -8.50 18.99 -7.33
N GLU A 297 -9.50 18.11 -7.49
CA GLU A 297 -10.41 18.14 -8.63
C GLU A 297 -11.30 19.38 -8.62
N TYR A 298 -11.87 19.73 -7.46
CA TYR A 298 -12.78 20.87 -7.32
C TYR A 298 -12.08 22.22 -7.54
N PHE A 299 -10.91 22.41 -6.92
CA PHE A 299 -10.15 23.66 -7.02
C PHE A 299 -9.12 23.67 -8.16
N GLN A 300 -9.06 22.61 -8.97
CA GLN A 300 -8.14 22.44 -10.10
C GLN A 300 -6.66 22.61 -9.70
N ILE A 301 -6.28 22.00 -8.57
CA ILE A 301 -4.93 22.08 -8.01
C ILE A 301 -4.11 20.88 -8.54
N SER A 302 -3.01 21.17 -9.21
CA SER A 302 -2.03 20.19 -9.74
C SER A 302 -1.22 19.53 -8.63
#